data_AF-A0A2V8RW98-F1
#
_entry.id   AF-A0A2V8RW98-F1
#
_cell.length_a   1.000
_cell.length_b   1.000
_cell.length_c   1.000
_cell.angle_alpha   90.00
_cell.angle_beta   90.00
_cell.angle_gamma   90.00
#
_symmetry.space_group_name_H-M   'P 1'
#
loop_
_entity.id
_entity.type
_entity.pdbx_description
1 polymer ?
#
loop_
_entity_poly.entity_id
_entity_poly.type
_entity_poly.pdbx_seq_one_letter_code
_entity_poly.pdbx_strand_id
1 'polypeptide(L)'
;MKGELLMIRQQVKLTTLRLSVVLVACVCLVSLVWLRRTAGANPPSGIVTLANSEANPITYTTGPFVVSNPSGLVSLMCSPTVPCDDYFLTVNVPDGYVDTQEVRVRFGWTNVHADFDIVVYKNNRIYAQAGSSSMPEYIVLRPHPRAMFCASCPLIRSATP
;
A
#
# COMPACT_ATOMS: atom_id res chain seq x y z
N MET A 1 -16.00 -47.43 -42.31
CA MET A 1 -15.13 -47.49 -41.11
C MET A 1 -14.09 -46.35 -41.01
N LYS A 2 -13.37 -45.97 -42.08
CA LYS A 2 -12.31 -44.95 -42.00
C LYS A 2 -12.80 -43.50 -41.80
N GLY A 3 -14.00 -43.16 -42.29
CA GLY A 3 -14.63 -41.84 -42.12
C GLY A 3 -15.13 -41.56 -40.69
N GLU A 4 -15.79 -42.54 -40.07
CA GLU A 4 -16.24 -42.50 -38.67
C GLU A 4 -15.07 -42.21 -37.70
N LEU A 5 -13.92 -42.84 -37.94
CA LEU A 5 -12.73 -42.66 -37.12
C LEU A 5 -12.12 -41.25 -37.24
N LEU A 6 -12.20 -40.62 -38.42
CA LEU A 6 -11.73 -39.25 -38.64
C LEU A 6 -12.66 -38.23 -37.97
N MET A 7 -13.97 -38.45 -38.03
CA MET A 7 -14.96 -37.60 -37.37
C MET A 7 -14.80 -37.62 -35.85
N ILE A 8 -14.61 -38.81 -35.24
CA ILE A 8 -14.35 -38.93 -33.80
C ILE A 8 -13.05 -38.19 -33.41
N ARG A 9 -11.98 -38.33 -34.18
CA ARG A 9 -10.71 -37.62 -33.92
C ARG A 9 -10.87 -36.10 -34.01
N GLN A 10 -11.71 -35.60 -34.92
CA GLN A 10 -11.95 -34.16 -35.08
C GLN A 10 -12.81 -33.59 -33.94
N GLN A 11 -13.84 -34.33 -33.50
CA GLN A 11 -14.65 -33.97 -32.33
C GLN A 11 -13.83 -33.97 -31.04
N VAL A 12 -12.97 -34.97 -30.85
CA VAL A 12 -12.04 -35.02 -29.69
C VAL A 12 -11.10 -33.82 -29.72
N LYS A 13 -10.46 -33.50 -30.86
CA LYS A 13 -9.57 -32.32 -30.98
C LYS A 13 -10.28 -31.00 -30.69
N LEU A 14 -11.49 -30.79 -31.22
CA LEU A 14 -12.26 -29.57 -30.93
C LEU A 14 -12.67 -29.48 -29.46
N THR A 15 -13.04 -30.60 -28.83
CA THR A 15 -13.45 -30.64 -27.42
C THR A 15 -12.25 -30.38 -26.50
N THR A 16 -11.09 -30.99 -26.78
CA THR A 16 -9.85 -30.72 -26.04
C THR A 16 -9.41 -29.26 -26.20
N LEU A 17 -9.47 -28.70 -27.42
CA LEU A 17 -9.12 -27.29 -27.66
C LEU A 17 -10.03 -26.33 -26.89
N ARG A 18 -11.35 -26.57 -26.89
CA ARG A 18 -12.31 -25.74 -26.15
C ARG A 18 -12.07 -25.79 -24.63
N LEU A 19 -11.83 -26.98 -24.09
CA LEU A 19 -11.51 -27.16 -22.67
C LEU A 19 -10.21 -26.44 -22.30
N SER A 20 -9.16 -26.53 -23.11
CA SER A 20 -7.90 -25.81 -22.89
C SER A 20 -8.08 -24.30 -22.90
N VAL A 21 -8.86 -23.74 -23.85
CA VAL A 21 -9.13 -22.29 -23.91
C VAL A 21 -9.89 -21.81 -22.68
N VAL A 22 -10.92 -22.55 -22.23
CA VAL A 22 -11.69 -22.21 -21.03
C VAL A 22 -10.79 -22.24 -19.78
N LEU A 23 -9.92 -23.26 -19.67
CA LEU A 23 -9.05 -23.42 -18.52
C LEU A 23 -7.99 -22.30 -18.45
N VAL A 24 -7.39 -21.92 -19.58
CA VAL A 24 -6.47 -20.76 -19.67
C VAL A 24 -7.20 -19.46 -19.31
N ALA A 25 -8.40 -19.23 -19.84
CA ALA A 25 -9.19 -18.04 -19.52
C ALA A 25 -9.53 -17.96 -18.02
N CYS A 26 -9.92 -19.08 -17.41
CA CYS A 26 -10.16 -19.16 -15.96
C CYS A 26 -8.90 -18.86 -15.14
N VAL A 27 -7.74 -19.41 -15.53
CA VAL A 27 -6.46 -19.13 -14.85
C VAL A 27 -6.09 -17.65 -14.99
N CYS A 28 -6.24 -17.04 -16.18
CA CYS A 28 -5.99 -15.62 -16.37
C CYS A 28 -6.92 -14.74 -15.54
N LEU A 29 -8.23 -15.04 -15.49
CA LEU A 29 -9.20 -14.30 -14.69
C LEU A 29 -8.91 -14.41 -13.19
N VAL A 30 -8.59 -15.61 -12.69
CA VAL A 30 -8.19 -15.81 -11.30
C VAL A 30 -6.93 -15.00 -10.99
N SER A 31 -5.90 -15.05 -11.85
CA SER A 31 -4.67 -14.26 -11.70
C SER A 31 -4.95 -12.75 -11.57
N LEU A 32 -5.82 -12.22 -12.43
CA LEU A 32 -6.22 -10.81 -12.41
C LEU A 32 -7.00 -10.42 -11.14
N VAL A 33 -7.74 -11.36 -10.53
CA VAL A 33 -8.43 -11.14 -9.25
C VAL A 33 -7.46 -11.12 -8.07
N TRP A 34 -6.42 -11.97 -8.07
CA TRP A 34 -5.38 -11.95 -7.02
C TRP A 34 -4.55 -10.66 -7.03
N LEU A 35 -4.36 -10.04 -8.20
CA LEU A 35 -3.68 -8.75 -8.36
C LEU A 35 -4.49 -7.53 -7.86
N ARG A 36 -5.79 -7.69 -7.57
CA ARG A 36 -6.68 -6.60 -7.12
C ARG A 36 -6.93 -6.56 -5.62
N ARG A 37 -6.06 -7.16 -4.79
CA ARG A 37 -6.10 -6.86 -3.36
C ARG A 37 -5.61 -5.43 -3.17
N THR A 38 -6.46 -4.56 -2.63
CA THR A 38 -6.05 -3.33 -1.95
C THR A 38 -5.15 -3.76 -0.80
N ALA A 39 -3.85 -3.87 -1.04
CA ALA A 39 -2.92 -4.14 0.04
C ALA A 39 -2.78 -2.84 0.84
N GLY A 40 -3.23 -2.90 2.08
CA GLY A 40 -2.84 -1.93 3.09
C GLY A 40 -1.44 -2.24 3.57
N ALA A 41 -1.06 -1.59 4.67
CA ALA A 41 0.30 -1.59 5.14
C ALA A 41 0.70 -3.03 5.46
N ASN A 42 1.87 -3.43 4.95
CA ASN A 42 2.38 -4.77 5.13
C ASN A 42 3.85 -4.72 5.59
N PRO A 43 4.14 -5.09 6.86
CA PRO A 43 3.17 -5.46 7.89
C PRO A 43 2.25 -4.28 8.27
N PRO A 44 1.04 -4.52 8.84
CA PRO A 44 0.09 -3.45 9.18
C PRO A 44 0.47 -2.67 10.43
N SER A 45 1.47 -3.15 11.18
CA SER A 45 1.87 -2.56 12.45
C SER A 45 3.33 -2.81 12.76
N GLY A 46 3.89 -2.02 13.67
CA GLY A 46 5.22 -2.26 14.23
C GLY A 46 5.48 -1.51 15.52
N ILE A 47 6.57 -1.88 16.17
CA ILE A 47 6.99 -1.32 17.46
C ILE A 47 8.37 -0.70 17.29
N VAL A 48 8.49 0.59 17.57
CA VAL A 48 9.78 1.27 17.70
C VAL A 48 10.26 1.15 19.13
N THR A 49 11.51 0.73 19.27
CA THR A 49 12.23 0.58 20.55
C THR A 49 13.60 1.25 20.46
N LEU A 50 14.36 1.23 21.55
CA LEU A 50 15.76 1.71 21.56
C LEU A 50 16.72 0.90 20.67
N ALA A 51 16.32 -0.29 20.19
CA ALA A 51 17.10 -1.08 19.24
C ALA A 51 16.99 -0.58 17.79
N ASN A 52 16.02 0.31 17.51
CA ASN A 52 15.81 0.87 16.19
C ASN A 52 16.61 2.17 16.03
N SER A 53 17.19 2.35 14.85
CA SER A 53 17.97 3.54 14.48
C SER A 53 17.83 3.79 12.98
N GLU A 54 18.43 4.87 12.47
CA GLU A 54 18.47 5.12 11.03
C GLU A 54 19.11 3.97 10.23
N ALA A 55 20.11 3.30 10.81
CA ALA A 55 20.77 2.14 10.21
C ALA A 55 19.96 0.83 10.37
N ASN A 56 19.00 0.79 11.30
CA ASN A 56 18.15 -0.37 11.57
C ASN A 56 16.68 0.05 11.79
N PRO A 57 16.00 0.54 10.74
CA PRO A 57 14.63 0.99 10.85
C PRO A 57 13.64 -0.18 10.85
N ILE A 58 12.43 0.07 11.33
CA ILE A 58 11.28 -0.75 10.94
C ILE A 58 10.77 -0.30 9.57
N THR A 59 10.37 -1.25 8.72
CA THR A 59 9.92 -0.96 7.36
C THR A 59 8.60 -1.65 7.06
N TYR A 60 7.73 -0.99 6.31
CA TYR A 60 6.52 -1.57 5.76
C TYR A 60 6.34 -1.15 4.30
N THR A 61 5.52 -1.89 3.58
CA THR A 61 5.09 -1.59 2.21
C THR A 61 3.62 -1.23 2.20
N THR A 62 3.19 -0.50 1.17
CA THR A 62 1.86 0.10 1.10
C THR A 62 1.33 0.03 -0.34
N GLY A 63 0.02 0.19 -0.51
CA GLY A 63 -0.64 0.13 -1.80
C GLY A 63 -0.79 -1.29 -2.35
N PRO A 64 -1.28 -1.47 -3.60
CA PRO A 64 -1.21 -0.49 -4.68
C PRO A 64 -2.29 0.59 -4.60
N PHE A 65 -1.91 1.81 -4.96
CA PHE A 65 -2.84 2.92 -5.08
C PHE A 65 -3.10 3.24 -6.55
N VAL A 66 -4.36 3.07 -6.96
CA VAL A 66 -4.78 3.22 -8.36
C VAL A 66 -5.72 4.42 -8.57
N VAL A 67 -6.06 5.13 -7.49
CA VAL A 67 -6.89 6.33 -7.51
C VAL A 67 -6.13 7.46 -6.83
N SER A 68 -6.14 8.65 -7.44
CA SER A 68 -5.58 9.84 -6.84
C SER A 68 -6.48 10.36 -5.72
N ASN A 69 -5.89 10.62 -4.56
CA ASN A 69 -6.47 11.40 -3.48
C ASN A 69 -6.04 12.87 -3.62
N PRO A 70 -6.97 13.84 -3.80
CA PRO A 70 -6.61 15.26 -3.79
C PRO A 70 -5.88 15.66 -2.50
N SER A 71 -4.70 16.29 -2.62
CA SER A 71 -3.82 16.77 -1.54
C SER A 71 -4.05 18.25 -1.27
N GLY A 72 -3.43 18.77 -0.19
CA GLY A 72 -3.58 20.16 0.23
C GLY A 72 -4.84 20.43 1.07
N LEU A 73 -5.52 19.37 1.51
CA LEU A 73 -6.62 19.46 2.46
C LEU A 73 -6.07 19.39 3.89
N VAL A 74 -6.68 20.13 4.82
CA VAL A 74 -6.33 20.15 6.26
C VAL A 74 -6.50 18.76 6.92
N SER A 75 -7.12 17.81 6.22
CA SER A 75 -7.28 16.41 6.61
C SER A 75 -7.33 15.51 5.37
N LEU A 76 -6.73 14.31 5.44
CA LEU A 76 -6.82 13.30 4.39
C LEU A 76 -8.27 12.87 4.17
N MET A 77 -8.74 12.88 2.92
CA MET A 77 -10.04 12.32 2.55
C MET A 77 -9.90 10.82 2.30
N CYS A 78 -10.20 10.01 3.32
CA CYS A 78 -10.18 8.55 3.24
C CYS A 78 -11.59 8.00 3.01
N SER A 79 -11.77 7.19 1.98
CA SER A 79 -13.03 6.51 1.71
C SER A 79 -12.80 5.21 0.92
N PRO A 80 -13.80 4.32 0.80
CA PRO A 80 -13.67 3.13 -0.04
C PRO A 80 -13.34 3.43 -1.52
N THR A 81 -13.68 4.62 -2.02
CA THR A 81 -13.37 5.07 -3.39
C THR A 81 -12.05 5.83 -3.50
N VAL A 82 -11.51 6.32 -2.38
CA VAL A 82 -10.23 7.02 -2.26
C VAL A 82 -9.48 6.37 -1.10
N PRO A 83 -8.91 5.16 -1.30
CA PRO A 83 -8.34 4.39 -0.22
C PRO A 83 -7.06 5.05 0.30
N CYS A 84 -6.99 5.13 1.62
CA CYS A 84 -5.78 5.45 2.36
C CYS A 84 -5.15 4.16 2.84
N ASP A 85 -3.86 4.24 3.16
CA ASP A 85 -3.19 3.15 3.86
C ASP A 85 -2.82 3.56 5.28
N ASP A 86 -3.18 2.71 6.24
CA ASP A 86 -3.01 2.91 7.68
C ASP A 86 -1.96 1.95 8.24
N TYR A 87 -0.91 2.50 8.85
CA TYR A 87 0.10 1.77 9.60
C TYR A 87 0.01 2.08 11.10
N PHE A 88 -0.11 1.03 11.91
CA PHE A 88 -0.22 1.12 13.36
C PHE A 88 1.17 1.10 14.00
N LEU A 89 1.64 2.26 14.45
CA LEU A 89 2.94 2.43 15.08
C LEU A 89 2.82 2.47 16.60
N THR A 90 3.48 1.56 17.30
CA THR A 90 3.69 1.68 18.75
C THR A 90 5.09 2.20 19.01
N VAL A 91 5.22 3.29 19.76
CA VAL A 91 6.53 3.74 20.25
C VAL A 91 6.66 3.25 21.69
N ASN A 92 7.64 2.40 21.93
CA ASN A 92 7.94 1.82 23.24
C ASN A 92 9.37 2.20 23.64
N VAL A 93 9.49 3.39 24.22
CA VAL A 93 10.75 3.94 24.75
C VAL A 93 10.56 4.35 26.21
N PRO A 94 11.60 4.33 27.05
CA PRO A 94 11.49 4.79 28.44
C PRO A 94 11.17 6.28 28.53
N ASP A 95 10.47 6.70 29.59
CA ASP A 95 9.99 8.07 29.77
C ASP A 95 11.09 9.14 29.71
N GLY A 96 12.35 8.81 30.03
CA GLY A 96 13.49 9.75 29.94
C GLY A 96 13.97 10.08 28.52
N TYR A 97 13.44 9.41 27.49
CA TYR A 97 13.89 9.58 26.10
C TYR A 97 12.99 10.52 25.28
N VAL A 98 11.85 10.93 25.83
CA VAL A 98 10.84 11.73 25.10
C VAL A 98 11.32 13.14 24.72
N ASP A 99 12.29 13.69 25.46
CA ASP A 99 12.83 15.04 25.24
C ASP A 99 14.21 15.05 24.57
N THR A 100 14.83 13.88 24.40
CA THR A 100 16.22 13.76 23.91
C THR A 100 16.35 13.00 22.60
N GLN A 101 15.26 12.38 22.13
CA GLN A 101 15.23 11.61 20.89
C GLN A 101 14.07 12.06 20.00
N GLU A 102 14.10 11.61 18.75
CA GLU A 102 13.03 11.79 17.79
C GLU A 102 12.64 10.44 17.17
N VAL A 103 11.37 10.32 16.77
CA VAL A 103 10.92 9.26 15.87
C VAL A 103 10.71 9.87 14.50
N ARG A 104 11.50 9.45 13.52
CA ARG A 104 11.38 9.89 12.13
C ARG A 104 10.62 8.87 11.32
N VAL A 105 9.53 9.31 10.68
CA VAL A 105 8.85 8.52 9.65
C VAL A 105 9.29 9.07 8.30
N ARG A 106 9.71 8.16 7.42
CA ARG A 106 10.16 8.44 6.06
C ARG A 106 9.28 7.66 5.10
N PHE A 107 8.69 8.35 4.14
CA PHE A 107 7.82 7.73 3.15
C PHE A 107 8.36 8.00 1.74
N GLY A 108 8.68 6.92 1.03
CA GLY A 108 9.17 6.98 -0.34
C GLY A 108 8.25 6.23 -1.29
N TRP A 109 8.20 6.69 -2.53
CA TRP A 109 7.39 6.09 -3.58
C TRP A 109 8.24 5.81 -4.83
N THR A 110 7.77 4.93 -5.70
CA THR A 110 8.46 4.58 -6.96
C THR A 110 7.87 5.28 -8.18
N ASN A 111 6.60 5.69 -8.11
CA ASN A 111 5.92 6.38 -9.19
C ASN A 111 6.29 7.87 -9.19
N VAL A 112 7.08 8.32 -10.16
CA VAL A 112 7.55 9.71 -10.27
C VAL A 112 6.43 10.75 -10.47
N HIS A 113 5.23 10.30 -10.84
CA HIS A 113 4.05 11.16 -10.97
C HIS A 113 3.17 11.14 -9.71
N ALA A 114 3.50 10.32 -8.72
CA ALA A 114 2.85 10.34 -7.43
C ALA A 114 3.48 11.39 -6.51
N ASP A 115 2.66 11.87 -5.59
CA ASP A 115 2.94 12.85 -4.57
C ASP A 115 2.17 12.37 -3.33
N PHE A 116 2.81 12.19 -2.18
CA PHE A 116 2.18 11.58 -1.02
C PHE A 116 2.24 12.51 0.18
N ASP A 117 1.09 12.68 0.82
CA ASP A 117 1.00 13.30 2.14
C ASP A 117 0.99 12.22 3.23
N ILE A 118 1.58 12.55 4.37
CA ILE A 118 1.58 11.73 5.58
C ILE A 118 0.82 12.46 6.68
N VAL A 119 -0.14 11.79 7.30
CA VAL A 119 -0.78 12.27 8.53
C VAL A 119 -0.61 11.25 9.64
N VAL A 120 -0.15 11.74 10.79
CA VAL A 120 0.00 10.94 12.00
C VAL A 120 -1.11 11.30 12.97
N TYR A 121 -1.90 10.30 13.36
CA TYR A 121 -2.94 10.43 14.37
C TYR A 121 -2.47 9.88 15.72
N LYS A 122 -2.91 10.55 16.79
CA LYS A 122 -2.77 10.10 18.17
C LYS A 122 -4.09 10.31 18.88
N ASN A 123 -4.65 9.26 19.49
CA ASN A 123 -5.97 9.30 20.12
C ASN A 123 -7.07 9.86 19.18
N ASN A 124 -7.08 9.42 17.92
CA ASN A 124 -8.02 9.84 16.88
C ASN A 124 -8.01 11.35 16.57
N ARG A 125 -6.89 12.03 16.83
CA ARG A 125 -6.65 13.43 16.47
C ARG A 125 -5.36 13.53 15.68
N ILE A 126 -5.31 14.46 14.72
CA ILE A 126 -4.08 14.79 14.00
C ILE A 126 -3.04 15.22 15.03
N TYR A 127 -1.94 14.49 15.09
CA TYR A 127 -0.80 14.76 15.94
C TYR A 127 0.29 15.53 15.18
N ALA A 128 0.51 15.13 13.93
CA ALA A 128 1.44 15.79 13.03
C ALA A 128 1.04 15.47 11.57
N GLN A 129 1.43 16.32 10.64
CA GLN A 129 1.24 16.10 9.20
C GLN A 129 2.44 16.64 8.41
N ALA A 130 2.70 16.02 7.26
CA ALA A 130 3.73 16.43 6.32
C ALA A 130 3.21 16.23 4.90
N GLY A 131 3.48 17.19 4.03
CA GLY A 131 3.13 17.16 2.61
C GLY A 131 4.04 18.09 1.83
N SER A 132 4.77 17.54 0.86
CA SER A 132 5.65 18.29 -0.02
C SER A 132 5.72 17.61 -1.38
N SER A 133 6.12 18.36 -2.41
CA SER A 133 6.39 17.77 -3.72
C SER A 133 7.74 17.02 -3.80
N SER A 134 8.41 16.80 -2.67
CA SER A 134 9.75 16.22 -2.61
C SER A 134 9.67 14.74 -2.28
N MET A 135 10.46 13.92 -2.99
CA MET A 135 10.63 12.52 -2.66
C MET A 135 11.99 12.30 -1.97
N PRO A 136 12.04 11.71 -0.77
CA PRO A 136 10.93 11.20 0.04
C PRO A 136 10.30 12.27 0.96
N GLU A 137 9.09 11.97 1.45
CA GLU A 137 8.38 12.77 2.46
C GLU A 137 8.82 12.35 3.88
N TYR A 138 8.95 13.30 4.81
CA TYR A 138 9.40 13.05 6.17
C TYR A 138 8.52 13.73 7.21
N ILE A 139 8.33 13.06 8.33
CA ILE A 139 7.74 13.66 9.53
C ILE A 139 8.54 13.27 10.78
N VAL A 140 8.76 14.27 11.64
CA VAL A 140 9.50 14.12 12.89
C VAL A 140 8.50 14.19 14.04
N LEU A 141 8.52 13.16 14.88
CA LEU A 141 7.62 13.01 16.02
C LEU A 141 8.44 13.01 17.30
N ARG A 142 7.89 13.60 18.36
CA ARG A 142 8.42 13.36 19.70
C ARG A 142 8.14 11.92 20.11
N PRO A 143 9.12 11.18 20.67
CA PRO A 143 8.89 9.86 21.22
C PRO A 143 7.85 9.97 22.32
N HIS A 144 6.85 9.09 22.29
CA HIS A 144 5.83 9.01 23.33
C HIS A 144 5.47 7.54 23.51
N PRO A 145 5.40 7.00 24.74
CA PRO A 145 5.16 5.57 24.98
C PRO A 145 3.72 5.09 24.66
N ARG A 146 3.12 5.55 23.56
CA ARG A 146 1.74 5.24 23.15
C ARG A 146 1.64 4.96 21.65
N ALA A 147 0.58 4.25 21.28
CA ALA A 147 0.25 3.98 19.89
C ALA A 147 -0.07 5.27 19.11
N MET A 148 0.45 5.33 17.90
CA MET A 148 0.23 6.34 16.88
C MET A 148 -0.19 5.62 15.59
N PHE A 149 -0.92 6.31 14.73
CA PHE A 149 -1.42 5.78 13.46
C PHE A 149 -0.88 6.65 12.35
N CYS A 150 -0.23 6.06 11.35
CA CYS A 150 0.23 6.77 10.18
C CYS A 150 -0.72 6.46 9.03
N ALA A 151 -1.44 7.46 8.54
CA ALA A 151 -2.22 7.36 7.32
C ALA A 151 -1.42 7.98 6.17
N SER A 152 -1.34 7.29 5.04
CA SER A 152 -0.70 7.78 3.81
C SER A 152 -1.66 7.73 2.64
N CYS A 153 -1.63 8.78 1.81
CA CYS A 153 -2.50 8.95 0.65
C CYS A 153 -1.69 9.43 -0.56
N PRO A 154 -1.82 8.80 -1.73
CA PRO A 154 -1.25 9.34 -2.95
C PRO A 154 -2.17 10.37 -3.55
N LEU A 155 -1.59 11.49 -3.94
CA LEU A 155 -2.01 12.25 -5.10
C LEU A 155 -1.21 11.79 -6.31
N ILE A 156 -1.89 11.23 -7.31
CA ILE A 156 -1.26 10.94 -8.61
C ILE A 156 -1.46 12.19 -9.45
N ARG A 157 -0.42 13.03 -9.58
CA ARG A 157 -0.46 14.18 -10.50
C ARG A 157 -0.68 13.61 -11.90
N SER A 158 -1.82 13.92 -12.52
CA SER A 158 -2.04 13.47 -13.90
C SER A 158 -0.95 14.08 -14.77
N ALA A 159 -0.23 13.24 -15.50
CA ALA A 159 0.59 13.69 -16.61
C ALA A 159 -0.35 14.12 -17.73
N THR A 160 -0.92 15.31 -17.62
CA THR A 160 -1.51 15.99 -18.77
C THR A 160 -0.80 17.33 -18.93
N PRO A 161 -0.27 17.61 -20.14
CA PRO A 161 0.49 18.82 -20.45
C PRO A 161 -0.35 20.10 -20.32
#